data_AF-A0A453H2D6-F1
#
_entry.id   AF-A0A453H2D6-F1
#
_cell.length_a   1.000
_cell.length_b   1.000
_cell.length_c   1.000
_cell.angle_alpha   90.00
_cell.angle_beta   90.00
_cell.angle_gamma   90.00
#
_symmetry.space_group_name_H-M   'P 1'
#
loop_
_entity.id
_entity.type
_entity.pdbx_description
1 polymer ?
#
loop_
_entity_poly.entity_id
_entity_poly.type
_entity_poly.pdbx_seq_one_letter_code
_entity_poly.pdbx_strand_id
1 'polypeptide(L)' 'YTVALGAVTWSIWLARNKATFEKKMIKSPFEIVFTAVSFLLYWAGLQAGDDVTQLRAGAEMIRNGTLLLMRTCDASKGGM' A
#
# COMPACT_ATOMS: atom_id res chain seq x y z
N TYR A 1 -0.55 -1.20 15.81
CA TYR A 1 -1.84 -0.89 15.12
C TYR A 1 -1.95 0.56 14.62
N THR A 2 -1.65 1.57 15.45
CA THR A 2 -1.72 3.00 15.08
C THR A 2 -0.88 3.37 13.86
N VAL A 3 0.37 2.88 13.81
CA VAL A 3 1.29 3.11 12.68
C VAL A 3 0.71 2.59 11.36
N ALA A 4 0.09 1.40 11.39
CA ALA A 4 -0.48 0.81 10.19
C ALA A 4 -1.72 1.56 9.69
N LEU A 5 -2.61 1.95 10.60
CA LEU A 5 -3.76 2.80 10.28
C LEU A 5 -3.30 4.14 9.72
N GLY A 6 -2.30 4.77 10.33
CA GLY A 6 -1.70 6.01 9.84
C GLY A 6 -1.18 5.86 8.41
N ALA A 7 -0.44 4.80 8.11
CA ALA A 7 0.15 4.58 6.79
C ALA A 7 -0.92 4.43 5.70
N VAL A 8 -1.99 3.67 5.98
CA VAL A 8 -3.11 3.49 5.04
C VAL A 8 -3.87 4.80 4.84
N THR A 9 -4.21 5.48 5.93
CA THR A 9 -4.98 6.73 5.88
C THR A 9 -4.20 7.82 5.15
N TRP A 10 -2.89 7.92 5.42
CA TRP A 10 -1.99 8.84 4.75
C TRP A 10 -1.87 8.56 3.25
N SER A 11 -1.81 7.28 2.86
CA SER A 11 -1.74 6.88 1.46
C SER A 11 -2.98 7.28 0.68
N ILE A 12 -4.17 7.07 1.27
CA ILE A 12 -5.45 7.48 0.68
C ILE A 12 -5.50 9.01 0.55
N TRP A 13 -5.13 9.72 1.61
CA TRP A 13 -5.12 11.18 1.61
C TRP A 13 -4.17 11.74 0.54
N LEU A 14 -2.95 11.21 0.45
CA LEU A 14 -1.96 11.62 -0.54
C LEU A 14 -2.45 11.39 -1.97
N ALA A 15 -3.07 10.24 -2.23
CA ALA A 15 -3.60 9.91 -3.54
C ALA A 15 -4.76 10.84 -3.94
N ARG A 16 -5.65 11.17 -2.99
CA ARG A 16 -6.73 12.16 -3.20
C ARG A 16 -6.17 13.56 -3.49
N ASN A 17 -5.19 14.01 -2.71
CA ASN A 17 -4.57 15.31 -2.91
C ASN A 17 -3.86 15.42 -4.26
N LYS A 18 -3.13 14.38 -4.68
CA LYS A 18 -2.51 14.36 -6.02
C LYS A 18 -3.54 14.47 -7.14
N ALA A 19 -4.69 13.81 -6.99
CA ALA A 19 -5.79 13.93 -7.95
C ALA A 19 -6.38 15.35 -7.98
N THR A 20 -6.61 15.97 -6.81
CA THR A 20 -7.22 17.30 -6.70
C THR A 20 -6.27 18.44 -7.11
N PHE A 21 -5.04 18.44 -6.59
CA PHE A 21 -4.11 19.57 -6.74
C PHE A 21 -3.16 19.40 -7.94
N GLU A 22 -2.67 18.19 -8.18
CA GLU A 22 -1.72 17.92 -9.29
C GLU A 22 -2.42 17.39 -10.55
N LYS A 23 -3.75 17.19 -10.51
CA LYS A 23 -4.54 16.54 -11.58
C LYS A 23 -4.03 15.15 -11.97
N LYS A 24 -3.29 14.50 -11.07
CA LYS A 24 -2.76 13.13 -11.26
C LYS A 24 -3.78 12.13 -10.73
N MET A 25 -4.68 11.71 -11.61
CA MET A 25 -5.65 10.66 -11.30
C MET A 25 -4.94 9.32 -11.08
N ILE A 26 -5.42 8.58 -10.09
CA ILE A 26 -4.94 7.25 -9.76
C ILE A 26 -5.37 6.31 -10.89
N LYS A 27 -4.43 5.56 -11.49
CA LYS A 27 -4.75 4.67 -12.61
C LYS A 27 -5.19 3.30 -12.14
N SER A 28 -4.76 2.90 -10.95
CA SER A 28 -5.10 1.63 -10.35
C SER A 28 -5.24 1.73 -8.83
N PRO A 29 -6.23 1.06 -8.21
CA PRO A 29 -6.33 0.98 -6.75
C PRO A 29 -5.09 0.36 -6.11
N PHE A 30 -4.33 -0.47 -6.86
CA PHE A 30 -3.08 -1.04 -6.41
C PHE A 30 -2.00 0.01 -6.08
N GLU A 31 -2.02 1.18 -6.74
CA GLU A 31 -1.05 2.25 -6.45
C GLU A 31 -1.18 2.77 -5.01
N ILE A 32 -2.42 2.87 -4.49
CA ILE A 32 -2.66 3.28 -3.10
C ILE A 32 -2.12 2.22 -2.14
N VAL A 33 -2.36 0.94 -2.44
CA VAL A 33 -1.92 -0.19 -1.60
C VAL A 33 -0.40 -0.29 -1.56
N PHE A 34 0.27 -0.18 -2.71
CA PHE A 34 1.74 -0.16 -2.74
C PHE A 34 2.32 1.07 -2.04
N THR A 35 1.68 2.23 -2.15
CA THR A 35 2.06 3.42 -1.39
C THR A 35 1.94 3.18 0.12
N ALA A 36 0.86 2.53 0.58
CA ALA A 36 0.70 2.17 1.98
C ALA A 36 1.77 1.18 2.45
N VAL A 37 2.09 0.17 1.66
CA VAL A 37 3.20 -0.77 1.93
C VAL A 37 4.53 -0.01 2.06
N SER A 38 4.82 0.95 1.18
CA SER A 38 6.03 1.76 1.27
C SER A 38 6.09 2.55 2.58
N PHE A 39 4.98 3.16 3.01
CA PHE A 39 4.91 3.84 4.30
C PHE A 39 5.07 2.88 5.48
N LEU A 40 4.45 1.69 5.43
CA LEU A 40 4.60 0.67 6.48
C LEU A 40 6.06 0.24 6.64
N LEU A 41 6.76 -0.04 5.54
CA LEU A 41 8.17 -0.43 5.58
C LEU A 41 9.07 0.71 6.06
N TYR A 42 8.81 1.93 5.60
CA TYR A 42 9.54 3.10 6.05
C TYR A 42 9.33 3.36 7.55
N TRP A 43 8.07 3.36 8.02
CA TRP A 43 7.73 3.58 9.42
C TRP A 43 8.10 2.42 10.34
N ALA A 44 8.26 1.20 9.81
CA ALA A 44 8.83 0.10 10.56
C ALA A 44 10.27 0.42 10.99
N GLY A 45 11.04 1.14 10.18
CA GLY A 45 12.37 1.61 10.58
C GLY A 45 12.36 2.61 11.74
N LEU A 46 11.21 3.22 12.05
CA LEU A 46 11.03 4.15 13.17
C LEU A 46 10.52 3.47 14.44
N GLN A 47 10.12 2.19 14.38
CA GLN A 47 9.67 1.44 15.56
C GLN A 47 10.86 0.79 16.29
N ALA A 48 10.63 0.36 17.53
CA ALA A 48 11.64 -0.32 18.34
C ALA A 48 11.19 -1.74 18.69
N GLY A 49 12.15 -2.65 18.86
CA GLY A 49 11.89 -4.03 19.27
C GLY A 49 11.06 -4.83 18.26
N ASP A 50 10.21 -5.71 18.77
CA ASP A 50 9.45 -6.68 17.97
C ASP A 50 8.43 -6.03 17.02
N ASP A 51 8.03 -4.77 17.29
CA ASP A 51 7.10 -4.02 16.44
C ASP A 51 7.68 -3.77 15.04
N VAL A 52 9.00 -3.64 14.91
CA VAL A 52 9.69 -3.52 13.60
C VAL A 52 9.44 -4.77 12.76
N THR A 53 9.67 -5.93 13.36
CA THR A 53 9.59 -7.23 12.68
C THR A 53 8.14 -7.52 12.29
N GLN A 54 7.19 -7.29 13.20
CA GLN A 54 5.77 -7.48 12.92
C GLN A 54 5.27 -6.55 11.81
N LEU A 55 5.67 -5.28 11.82
CA LEU A 55 5.22 -4.32 10.81
C LEU A 55 5.82 -4.63 9.43
N ARG A 56 7.09 -5.06 9.36
CA ARG A 56 7.72 -5.51 8.11
C ARG A 56 7.04 -6.76 7.57
N ALA A 57 6.85 -7.78 8.40
CA ALA A 57 6.18 -9.01 8.01
C ALA A 57 4.76 -8.73 7.48
N GLY A 58 3.98 -7.90 8.18
CA GLY A 58 2.66 -7.47 7.73
C GLY A 58 2.69 -6.72 6.40
N ALA A 59 3.65 -5.81 6.20
CA ALA A 59 3.81 -5.07 4.95
C ALA A 59 4.15 -6.00 3.78
N GLU A 60 5.02 -6.98 3.99
CA GLU A 60 5.37 -7.99 2.98
C GLU A 60 4.18 -8.90 2.63
N MET A 61 3.39 -9.31 3.62
CA MET A 61 2.17 -10.08 3.39
C MET A 61 1.18 -9.30 2.52
N ILE A 62 0.93 -8.02 2.84
CA ILE A 62 0.04 -7.15 2.04
C ILE A 62 0.59 -7.02 0.63
N ARG A 63 1.89 -6.78 0.48
CA ARG A 63 2.54 -6.66 -0.83
C ARG A 63 2.34 -7.91 -1.68
N ASN A 64 2.61 -9.09 -1.11
CA ASN A 64 2.52 -10.36 -1.82
C ASN A 64 1.07 -10.71 -2.18
N GLY A 65 0.12 -10.49 -1.27
CA GLY A 65 -1.30 -10.66 -1.55
C GLY A 65 -1.80 -9.72 -2.64
N THR A 66 -1.33 -8.46 -2.64
CA THR A 66 -1.65 -7.47 -3.68
C THR A 66 -1.10 -7.87 -5.04
N LEU A 67 0.14 -8.37 -5.09
CA LEU A 67 0.74 -8.88 -6.33
C LEU A 67 -0.03 -10.09 -6.88
N LEU A 68 -0.47 -11.00 -6.02
CA LEU A 68 -1.30 -12.12 -6.42
C LEU A 68 -2.64 -11.64 -7.01
N LEU A 69 -3.32 -10.73 -6.31
CA LEU A 69 -4.58 -10.15 -6.78
C LEU A 69 -4.41 -9.46 -8.14
N MET A 70 -3.35 -8.66 -8.30
CA MET A 70 -3.04 -7.98 -9.56
C MET A 70 -2.88 -8.99 -10.70
N ARG A 71 -2.11 -10.07 -10.48
CA ARG A 71 -1.94 -11.15 -11.48
C ARG A 71 -3.26 -11.84 -11.82
N THR A 72 -4.11 -12.10 -10.84
CA THR A 72 -5.42 -12.73 -11.08
C THR A 72 -6.36 -11.79 -11.85
N CYS A 73 -6.33 -10.48 -11.58
CA CYS A 73 -7.09 -9.49 -12.33
C CYS A 73 -6.62 -9.38 -13.78
N ASP A 74 -5.31 -9.45 -14.03
CA ASP A 74 -4.76 -9.42 -15.38
C ASP A 74 -5.12 -10.68 -16.17
N ALA A 75 -5.06 -11.86 -15.54
CA ALA A 75 -5.51 -13.12 -16.14
C ALA A 75 -7.02 -13.10 -16.48
N SER A 76 -7.85 -12.49 -15.63
CA SER A 76 -9.29 -12.31 -15.91
C SER A 76 -9.57 -11.35 -17.07
N LYS A 77 -8.65 -10.42 -17.39
CA LYS A 77 -8.80 -9.48 -18.51
C LYS A 77 -8.31 -10.05 -19.84
N GLY A 78 -7.37 -10.98 -19.82
CA GLY A 78 -6.82 -11.62 -21.02
C GLY A 78 -7.65 -12.80 -21.56
N GLY A 79 -8.72 -13.20 -20.86
CA GLY A 79 -9.62 -14.27 -21.26
C GLY A 79 -10.89 -13.84 -22.00
N MET A 80 -10.95 -12.59 -22.48
CA MET A 80 -12.09 -12.03 -23.24
C MET A 80 -11.65 -11.54 -24.61
#